data_AF-A0A8T5G1U8-F1
#
_entry.id   AF-A0A8T5G1U8-F1
#
_cell.length_a   1.000
_cell.length_b   1.000
_cell.length_c   1.000
_cell.angle_alpha   90.00
_cell.angle_beta   90.00
_cell.angle_gamma   90.00
#
_symmetry.space_group_name_H-M   'P 1'
#
loop_
_entity.id
_entity.type
_entity.pdbx_description
1 polymer ?
#
loop_
_entity_poly.entity_id
_entity_poly.type
_entity_poly.pdbx_seq_one_letter_code
_entity_poly.pdbx_strand_id
1 'polypeptide(L)'
;MKLHHRIKKRMKEKNWEDNYINKTLEILHIADKKKHPFLKWLDKAMVWFALFISIIGNLLVSLALGPMVLILPLWVIILMSIILGICFGALVDMLIRDIEYITHHHYIIASVFLPIIALINIFVVTKSLMWLSTLGRFNELFPNFHINDIKIIFPIYLVSFLIPHTIYKIIEKIELKNV
;
A
#
# COMPACT_ATOMS: atom_id res chain seq x y z
N MET A 1 -14.69 16.08 -2.51
CA MET A 1 -14.61 17.13 -3.56
C MET A 1 -14.18 16.59 -4.94
N LYS A 2 -13.13 15.75 -5.05
CA LYS A 2 -12.65 15.20 -6.36
C LYS A 2 -13.66 14.32 -7.12
N LEU A 3 -14.58 13.61 -6.45
CA LEU A 3 -15.60 12.78 -7.12
C LEU A 3 -16.62 13.62 -7.90
N HIS A 4 -17.21 14.62 -7.24
CA HIS A 4 -18.24 15.49 -7.83
C HIS A 4 -17.69 16.22 -9.07
N HIS A 5 -16.42 16.64 -9.03
CA HIS A 5 -15.75 17.23 -10.19
C HIS A 5 -15.55 16.24 -11.34
N ARG A 6 -15.12 14.99 -11.06
CA ARG A 6 -14.98 13.94 -12.09
C ARG A 6 -16.31 13.54 -12.72
N ILE A 7 -17.37 13.40 -11.91
CA ILE A 7 -18.73 13.10 -12.40
C ILE A 7 -19.23 14.25 -13.27
N LYS A 8 -19.07 15.51 -12.84
CA LYS A 8 -19.42 16.69 -13.61
C LYS A 8 -18.70 16.72 -14.97
N LYS A 9 -17.38 16.48 -14.99
CA LYS A 9 -16.58 16.45 -16.22
C LYS A 9 -17.08 15.36 -17.18
N ARG A 10 -17.26 14.12 -16.72
CA ARG A 10 -17.76 13.00 -17.55
C ARG A 10 -19.18 13.23 -18.07
N MET A 11 -20.06 13.88 -17.30
CA MET A 11 -21.40 14.23 -17.77
C MET A 11 -21.37 15.33 -18.82
N LYS A 12 -20.50 16.34 -18.65
CA LYS A 12 -20.27 17.36 -19.69
C LYS A 12 -19.71 16.77 -20.98
N GLU A 13 -18.74 15.85 -20.88
CA GLU A 13 -18.19 15.12 -22.04
C GLU A 13 -19.26 14.31 -22.79
N LYS A 14 -20.35 13.92 -22.11
CA LYS A 14 -21.50 13.22 -22.70
C LYS A 14 -22.62 14.17 -23.16
N ASN A 15 -22.38 15.49 -23.21
CA ASN A 15 -23.35 16.52 -23.59
C ASN A 15 -24.63 16.51 -22.73
N TRP A 16 -24.51 16.20 -21.44
CA TRP A 16 -25.64 16.38 -20.52
C TRP A 16 -25.88 17.86 -20.25
N GLU A 17 -27.14 18.25 -20.18
CA GLU A 17 -27.54 19.61 -19.81
C GLU A 17 -27.11 19.95 -18.38
N ASP A 18 -26.57 21.15 -18.17
CA ASP A 18 -26.03 21.59 -16.87
C ASP A 18 -27.06 21.49 -15.72
N ASN A 19 -28.36 21.66 -16.01
CA ASN A 19 -29.43 21.48 -15.03
C ASN A 19 -29.53 20.05 -14.48
N TYR A 20 -29.42 19.03 -15.35
CA TYR A 20 -29.42 17.62 -14.91
C TYR A 20 -28.15 17.26 -14.15
N ILE A 21 -27.01 17.83 -14.56
CA ILE A 21 -25.73 17.65 -13.85
C ILE A 21 -25.84 18.20 -12.43
N ASN A 22 -26.30 19.44 -12.28
CA ASN A 22 -26.43 20.07 -10.97
C ASN A 22 -27.43 19.33 -10.08
N LYS A 23 -28.59 18.93 -10.63
CA LYS A 23 -29.59 18.15 -9.89
C LYS A 23 -29.06 16.78 -9.44
N THR A 24 -28.27 16.11 -10.29
CA THR A 24 -27.65 14.82 -9.94
C THR A 24 -26.61 14.97 -8.84
N LEU A 25 -25.77 16.01 -8.91
CA LEU A 25 -24.79 16.33 -7.86
C LEU A 25 -25.48 16.68 -6.54
N GLU A 26 -26.62 17.39 -6.59
CA GLU A 26 -27.43 17.72 -5.42
C GLU A 26 -28.03 16.45 -4.78
N ILE A 27 -28.60 15.55 -5.57
CA ILE A 27 -29.14 14.26 -5.08
C ILE A 27 -28.02 13.43 -4.43
N LEU A 28 -26.84 13.35 -5.05
CA LEU A 28 -25.67 12.67 -4.49
C LEU A 28 -25.27 13.27 -3.13
N HIS A 29 -25.20 14.59 -3.06
CA HIS A 29 -24.82 15.30 -1.84
C HIS A 29 -25.86 15.11 -0.72
N ILE A 30 -27.15 15.12 -1.04
CA ILE A 30 -28.22 14.84 -0.08
C ILE A 30 -28.16 13.39 0.41
N ALA A 31 -27.93 12.43 -0.49
CA ALA A 31 -27.80 11.01 -0.14
C ALA A 31 -26.61 10.77 0.80
N ASP A 32 -25.47 11.42 0.55
CA ASP A 32 -24.27 11.29 1.38
C ASP A 32 -24.45 11.91 2.78
N LYS A 33 -25.20 13.02 2.86
CA LYS A 33 -25.60 13.61 4.15
C LYS A 33 -26.60 12.75 4.91
N LYS A 34 -27.56 12.13 4.22
CA LYS A 34 -28.61 11.28 4.81
C LYS A 34 -28.17 9.85 5.14
N LYS A 35 -26.94 9.43 4.78
CA LYS A 35 -26.38 8.14 5.21
C LYS A 35 -26.47 8.01 6.73
N HIS A 36 -27.08 6.91 7.20
CA HIS A 36 -27.22 6.60 8.62
C HIS A 36 -25.83 6.57 9.30
N PRO A 37 -25.69 7.12 10.53
CA PRO A 37 -24.38 7.21 11.21
C PRO A 37 -23.68 5.85 11.37
N PHE A 38 -24.45 4.77 11.54
CA PHE A 38 -23.91 3.41 11.55
C PHE A 38 -23.22 3.01 10.24
N LEU A 39 -23.79 3.34 9.07
CA LEU A 39 -23.16 3.05 7.78
C LEU A 39 -21.86 3.84 7.60
N LYS A 40 -21.82 5.10 8.04
CA LYS A 40 -20.59 5.91 7.99
C LYS A 40 -19.48 5.33 8.87
N TRP A 41 -19.85 4.81 10.04
CA TRP A 41 -18.90 4.12 10.91
C TRP A 41 -18.43 2.80 10.31
N LEU A 42 -19.33 2.00 9.72
CA LEU A 42 -18.98 0.74 9.06
C LEU A 42 -18.03 0.96 7.88
N ASP A 43 -18.31 1.94 7.01
CA ASP A 43 -17.44 2.34 5.90
C ASP A 43 -16.03 2.65 6.41
N LYS A 44 -15.91 3.41 7.49
CA LYS A 44 -14.62 3.74 8.12
C LYS A 44 -13.96 2.50 8.75
N ALA A 45 -14.72 1.65 9.44
CA ALA A 45 -14.21 0.45 10.11
C ALA A 45 -13.68 -0.58 9.11
N MET A 46 -14.40 -0.83 8.01
CA MET A 46 -13.97 -1.75 6.94
C MET A 46 -12.63 -1.35 6.35
N VAL A 47 -12.41 -0.04 6.18
CA VAL A 47 -11.17 0.50 5.65
C VAL A 47 -9.99 0.31 6.60
N TRP A 48 -10.17 0.62 7.88
CA TRP A 48 -9.13 0.36 8.90
C TRP A 48 -8.85 -1.13 9.05
N PHE A 49 -9.88 -1.96 8.96
CA PHE A 49 -9.75 -3.40 8.99
C PHE A 49 -8.99 -3.94 7.76
N ALA A 50 -9.26 -3.42 6.56
CA ALA A 50 -8.51 -3.76 5.36
C ALA A 50 -7.04 -3.37 5.48
N LEU A 51 -6.75 -2.17 6.00
CA LEU A 51 -5.37 -1.73 6.29
C LEU A 51 -4.67 -2.68 7.27
N PHE A 52 -5.36 -3.06 8.35
CA PHE A 52 -4.85 -4.00 9.35
C PHE A 52 -4.56 -5.38 8.74
N ILE A 53 -5.49 -5.93 7.96
CA ILE A 53 -5.29 -7.19 7.23
C ILE A 53 -4.09 -7.08 6.29
N SER A 54 -3.92 -5.97 5.58
CA SER A 54 -2.79 -5.81 4.67
C SER A 54 -1.46 -5.71 5.37
N ILE A 55 -1.40 -5.10 6.55
CA ILE A 55 -0.20 -5.12 7.40
C ILE A 55 0.11 -6.57 7.81
N ILE A 56 -0.89 -7.31 8.30
CA ILE A 56 -0.70 -8.72 8.67
C ILE A 56 -0.28 -9.57 7.48
N GLY A 57 -0.95 -9.42 6.33
CA GLY A 57 -0.63 -10.16 5.11
C GLY A 57 0.78 -9.87 4.63
N ASN A 58 1.19 -8.61 4.65
CA ASN A 58 2.55 -8.21 4.28
C ASN A 58 3.59 -8.80 5.27
N LEU A 59 3.30 -8.80 6.58
CA LEU A 59 4.14 -9.47 7.58
C LEU A 59 4.23 -10.98 7.35
N LEU A 60 3.11 -11.65 7.10
CA LEU A 60 3.07 -13.10 6.87
C LEU A 60 3.87 -13.49 5.62
N VAL A 61 3.72 -12.75 4.52
CA VAL A 61 4.50 -13.02 3.31
C VAL A 61 5.98 -12.74 3.54
N SER A 62 6.31 -11.66 4.25
CA SER A 62 7.70 -11.35 4.61
C SER A 62 8.32 -12.46 5.48
N LEU A 63 7.56 -13.03 6.41
CA LEU A 63 7.98 -14.18 7.22
C LEU A 63 8.13 -15.45 6.38
N ALA A 64 7.21 -15.70 5.44
CA ALA A 64 7.27 -16.84 4.53
C ALA A 64 8.45 -16.76 3.55
N LEU A 65 8.88 -15.56 3.20
CA LEU A 65 10.11 -15.35 2.43
C LEU A 65 11.36 -15.69 3.21
N GLY A 66 11.36 -15.54 4.54
CA GLY A 66 12.52 -15.81 5.39
C GLY A 66 13.15 -17.19 5.10
N PRO A 67 12.39 -18.29 5.15
CA PRO A 67 12.87 -19.61 4.75
C PRO A 67 13.34 -19.70 3.29
N MET A 68 12.67 -19.01 2.35
CA MET A 68 13.06 -19.02 0.94
C MET A 68 14.42 -18.35 0.70
N VAL A 69 14.75 -17.31 1.47
CA VAL A 69 16.05 -16.61 1.41
C VAL A 69 17.22 -17.55 1.72
N LEU A 70 16.99 -18.66 2.42
CA LEU A 70 18.03 -19.61 2.80
C LEU A 70 18.34 -20.64 1.71
N ILE A 71 17.33 -20.96 0.90
CA ILE A 71 17.38 -22.04 -0.08
C ILE A 71 17.76 -21.51 -1.46
N LEU A 72 17.31 -20.29 -1.78
CA LEU A 72 17.44 -19.70 -3.10
C LEU A 72 18.77 -18.96 -3.27
N PRO A 73 19.30 -18.87 -4.50
CA PRO A 73 20.47 -18.05 -4.76
C PRO A 73 20.13 -16.55 -4.65
N LEU A 74 21.12 -15.73 -4.30
CA LEU A 74 20.96 -14.29 -4.03
C LEU A 74 20.21 -13.53 -5.13
N TRP A 75 20.50 -13.81 -6.40
CA TRP A 75 19.85 -13.12 -7.53
C TRP A 75 18.34 -13.42 -7.63
N VAL A 76 17.91 -14.64 -7.29
CA VAL A 76 16.48 -15.00 -7.24
C VAL A 76 15.81 -14.26 -6.09
N ILE A 77 16.48 -14.17 -4.94
CA ILE A 77 15.96 -13.47 -3.77
C ILE A 77 15.78 -11.98 -4.06
N ILE A 78 16.76 -11.37 -4.74
CA ILE A 78 16.67 -9.97 -5.18
C ILE A 78 15.47 -9.79 -6.12
N LEU A 79 15.31 -10.65 -7.12
CA LEU A 79 14.20 -10.58 -8.06
C LEU A 79 12.83 -10.73 -7.36
N MET A 80 12.69 -11.73 -6.48
CA MET A 80 11.47 -11.92 -5.68
C MET A 80 11.19 -10.73 -4.77
N SER A 81 12.23 -10.16 -4.15
CA SER A 81 12.09 -8.98 -3.29
C SER A 81 11.59 -7.77 -4.06
N ILE A 82 12.04 -7.58 -5.30
CA ILE A 82 11.56 -6.51 -6.18
C ILE A 82 10.09 -6.72 -6.53
N ILE A 83 9.74 -7.93 -7.00
CA ILE A 83 8.37 -8.25 -7.43
C ILE A 83 7.40 -8.10 -6.25
N LEU A 84 7.72 -8.70 -5.10
CA LEU A 84 6.86 -8.65 -3.92
C LEU A 84 6.82 -7.24 -3.32
N GLY A 85 7.94 -6.53 -3.29
CA GLY A 85 7.98 -5.12 -2.88
C GLY A 85 7.00 -4.30 -3.71
N ILE A 86 7.07 -4.38 -5.04
CA ILE A 86 6.15 -3.66 -5.94
C ILE A 86 4.69 -4.08 -5.72
N CYS A 87 4.41 -5.39 -5.65
CA CYS A 87 3.05 -5.90 -5.46
C CYS A 87 2.42 -5.42 -4.14
N PHE A 88 3.12 -5.58 -3.01
CA PHE A 88 2.62 -5.13 -1.72
C PHE A 88 2.60 -3.61 -1.59
N GLY A 89 3.60 -2.93 -2.15
CA GLY A 89 3.62 -1.48 -2.22
C GLY A 89 2.39 -0.93 -2.94
N ALA A 90 2.03 -1.52 -4.09
CA ALA A 90 0.85 -1.15 -4.85
C ALA A 90 -0.46 -1.46 -4.12
N LEU A 91 -0.53 -2.61 -3.43
CA LEU A 91 -1.69 -3.01 -2.64
C LEU A 91 -1.91 -2.04 -1.47
N VAL A 92 -0.87 -1.74 -0.69
CA VAL A 92 -0.96 -0.82 0.44
C VAL A 92 -1.22 0.60 -0.03
N ASP A 93 -0.58 1.07 -1.11
CA ASP A 93 -0.86 2.37 -1.72
C ASP A 93 -2.33 2.49 -2.16
N MET A 94 -2.87 1.46 -2.81
CA MET A 94 -4.29 1.43 -3.20
C MET A 94 -5.21 1.57 -1.99
N LEU A 95 -4.98 0.79 -0.94
CA LEU A 95 -5.79 0.87 0.29
C LEU A 95 -5.70 2.24 0.94
N ILE A 96 -4.50 2.79 1.03
CA ILE A 96 -4.27 4.12 1.62
C ILE A 96 -5.05 5.20 0.85
N ARG A 97 -5.05 5.15 -0.50
CA ARG A 97 -5.84 6.08 -1.32
C ARG A 97 -7.33 5.95 -1.04
N ASP A 98 -7.83 4.73 -0.84
CA ASP A 98 -9.23 4.51 -0.48
C ASP A 98 -9.55 5.09 0.91
N ILE A 99 -8.61 5.01 1.86
CA ILE A 99 -8.73 5.67 3.18
C ILE A 99 -8.81 7.19 3.03
N GLU A 100 -7.90 7.79 2.27
CA GLU A 100 -7.87 9.23 2.07
C GLU A 100 -9.15 9.73 1.41
N TYR A 101 -9.67 8.97 0.45
CA TYR A 101 -10.92 9.28 -0.22
C TYR A 101 -12.11 9.31 0.74
N ILE A 102 -12.17 8.38 1.69
CA ILE A 102 -13.29 8.24 2.63
C ILE A 102 -13.17 9.22 3.81
N THR A 103 -11.96 9.44 4.32
CA THR A 103 -11.78 10.13 5.60
C THR A 103 -11.60 11.65 5.46
N HIS A 104 -11.45 12.17 4.23
CA HIS A 104 -11.23 13.60 3.95
C HIS A 104 -10.04 14.25 4.71
N HIS A 105 -9.19 13.45 5.37
CA HIS A 105 -8.04 13.87 6.16
C HIS A 105 -6.72 13.47 5.50
N HIS A 106 -5.72 14.33 5.69
CA HIS A 106 -4.57 14.64 4.84
C HIS A 106 -3.72 13.50 4.25
N TYR A 107 -3.26 13.71 3.00
CA TYR A 107 -2.20 13.01 2.23
C TYR A 107 -0.89 12.69 2.98
N ILE A 108 -0.70 13.31 4.14
CA ILE A 108 0.49 13.17 4.98
C ILE A 108 0.53 11.77 5.62
N ILE A 109 -0.65 11.20 5.92
CA ILE A 109 -0.75 9.89 6.57
C ILE A 109 -0.10 8.81 5.68
N ALA A 110 -0.42 8.78 4.38
CA ALA A 110 0.19 7.85 3.43
C ALA A 110 1.72 7.90 3.41
N SER A 111 2.24 9.13 3.36
CA SER A 111 3.65 9.44 3.15
C SER A 111 4.53 8.96 4.32
N VAL A 112 3.97 8.96 5.53
CA VAL A 112 4.65 8.54 6.76
C VAL A 112 4.35 7.09 7.10
N PHE A 113 3.13 6.62 6.84
CA PHE A 113 2.68 5.29 7.22
C PHE A 113 3.36 4.18 6.39
N LEU A 114 3.51 4.37 5.07
CA LEU A 114 4.20 3.43 4.19
C LEU A 114 5.64 3.11 4.64
N PRO A 115 6.53 4.09 4.88
CA PRO A 115 7.88 3.79 5.33
C PRO A 115 7.91 3.16 6.73
N ILE A 116 6.99 3.52 7.64
CA ILE A 116 6.89 2.88 8.95
C ILE A 116 6.55 1.40 8.81
N ILE A 117 5.56 1.03 7.97
CA ILE A 117 5.22 -0.38 7.73
C ILE A 117 6.43 -1.13 7.16
N ALA A 118 7.11 -0.55 6.17
CA ALA A 118 8.29 -1.17 5.58
C ALA A 118 9.40 -1.41 6.63
N LEU A 119 9.65 -0.44 7.52
CA LEU A 119 10.61 -0.57 8.62
C LEU A 119 10.20 -1.65 9.63
N ILE A 120 8.92 -1.72 10.00
CA ILE A 120 8.40 -2.76 10.90
C ILE A 120 8.61 -4.14 10.27
N ASN A 121 8.28 -4.31 8.99
CA ASN A 121 8.50 -5.57 8.29
C ASN A 121 9.98 -5.97 8.29
N ILE A 122 10.86 -5.04 7.94
CA ILE A 122 12.31 -5.28 7.96
C ILE A 122 12.76 -5.73 9.34
N PHE A 123 12.32 -5.04 10.39
CA PHE A 123 12.65 -5.37 11.77
C PHE A 123 12.19 -6.80 12.12
N VAL A 124 10.93 -7.13 11.84
CA VAL A 124 10.35 -8.46 12.12
C VAL A 124 11.09 -9.56 11.36
N VAL A 125 11.35 -9.38 10.06
CA VAL A 125 12.06 -10.36 9.23
C VAL A 125 13.49 -10.56 9.74
N THR A 126 14.22 -9.47 10.02
CA THR A 126 15.60 -9.55 10.52
C THR A 126 15.67 -10.35 11.81
N LYS A 127 14.77 -10.03 12.76
CA LYS A 127 14.74 -10.70 14.07
C LYS A 127 14.34 -12.16 13.94
N SER A 128 13.40 -12.47 13.05
CA SER A 128 12.97 -13.84 12.80
C SER A 128 14.09 -14.67 12.19
N LEU A 129 14.81 -14.14 11.18
CA LEU A 129 15.97 -14.79 10.57
C LEU A 129 17.13 -14.96 11.56
N MET A 130 17.41 -13.95 12.37
CA MET A 130 18.43 -14.03 13.40
C MET A 130 18.09 -15.10 14.44
N TRP A 131 16.83 -15.15 14.89
CA TRP A 131 16.36 -16.20 15.81
C TRP A 131 16.43 -17.60 15.19
N LEU A 132 16.14 -17.73 13.89
CA LEU A 132 16.32 -19.01 13.19
C LEU A 132 17.80 -19.40 13.10
N SER A 133 18.71 -18.45 12.85
CA SER A 133 20.16 -18.73 12.76
C SER A 133 20.79 -19.17 14.09
N THR A 134 20.23 -18.77 15.24
CA THR A 134 20.72 -19.21 16.56
C THR A 134 20.28 -20.62 16.93
N LEU A 135 19.31 -21.20 16.20
CA LEU A 135 19.00 -22.62 16.32
C LEU A 135 20.17 -23.40 15.73
N GLY A 136 21.05 -23.92 16.59
CA GLY A 136 22.42 -24.37 16.26
C GLY A 136 22.66 -25.38 15.12
N ARG A 137 21.61 -25.88 14.45
CA ARG A 137 21.71 -26.72 13.24
C ARG A 137 21.52 -25.94 11.94
N PHE A 138 21.21 -24.66 12.02
CA PHE A 138 20.80 -23.86 10.87
C PHE A 138 21.97 -23.49 9.96
N ASN A 139 23.12 -23.14 10.54
CA ASN A 139 24.36 -22.87 9.78
C ASN A 139 24.89 -24.13 9.06
N GLU A 140 24.60 -25.33 9.57
CA GLU A 140 24.99 -26.58 8.90
C GLU A 140 24.10 -26.89 7.69
N LEU A 141 22.81 -26.52 7.75
CA LEU A 141 21.85 -26.75 6.67
C LEU A 141 21.95 -25.70 5.54
N PHE A 142 22.41 -24.48 5.85
CA PHE A 142 22.43 -23.35 4.91
C PHE A 142 23.79 -22.61 4.93
N PRO A 143 24.88 -23.25 4.49
CA PRO A 143 26.23 -22.67 4.55
C PRO A 143 26.43 -21.45 3.64
N ASN A 144 25.59 -21.29 2.61
CA ASN A 144 25.67 -20.20 1.64
C ASN A 144 24.95 -18.93 2.10
N PHE A 145 24.26 -18.97 3.24
CA PHE A 145 23.53 -17.80 3.75
C PHE A 145 24.45 -16.91 4.55
N HIS A 146 24.71 -15.70 4.03
CA HIS A 146 25.42 -14.69 4.79
C HIS A 146 24.43 -13.64 5.32
N ILE A 147 24.49 -13.37 6.62
CA ILE A 147 23.72 -12.27 7.25
C ILE A 147 23.98 -10.92 6.55
N ASN A 148 25.12 -10.77 5.87
CA ASN A 148 25.43 -9.58 5.08
C ASN A 148 24.51 -9.42 3.85
N ASP A 149 23.97 -10.49 3.28
CA ASP A 149 23.07 -10.43 2.12
C ASP A 149 21.75 -9.73 2.47
N ILE A 150 21.32 -9.90 3.72
CA ILE A 150 20.17 -9.21 4.30
C ILE A 150 20.29 -7.68 4.15
N LYS A 151 21.51 -7.14 4.34
CA LYS A 151 21.78 -5.69 4.23
C LYS A 151 21.57 -5.16 2.80
N ILE A 152 21.67 -6.03 1.80
CA ILE A 152 21.46 -5.69 0.38
C ILE A 152 19.98 -5.87 0.01
N ILE A 153 19.37 -6.97 0.45
CA ILE A 153 17.98 -7.30 0.14
C ILE A 153 17.02 -6.24 0.70
N PHE A 154 17.28 -5.72 1.90
CA PHE A 154 16.38 -4.76 2.55
C PHE A 154 16.22 -3.41 1.83
N PRO A 155 17.29 -2.68 1.47
CA PRO A 155 17.15 -1.46 0.68
C PRO A 155 16.40 -1.72 -0.63
N ILE A 156 16.66 -2.85 -1.30
CA ILE A 156 16.00 -3.21 -2.55
C ILE A 156 14.50 -3.37 -2.33
N TYR A 157 14.10 -4.20 -1.35
CA TYR A 157 12.69 -4.38 -1.03
C TYR A 157 12.02 -3.05 -0.63
N LEU A 158 12.66 -2.24 0.21
CA LEU A 158 12.13 -0.95 0.67
C LEU A 158 11.92 0.02 -0.49
N VAL A 159 12.91 0.15 -1.38
CA VAL A 159 12.79 0.98 -2.58
C VAL A 159 11.66 0.45 -3.46
N SER A 160 11.65 -0.85 -3.77
CA SER A 160 10.61 -1.49 -4.57
C SER A 160 9.20 -1.31 -3.99
N PHE A 161 9.06 -1.34 -2.66
CA PHE A 161 7.80 -1.10 -1.96
C PHE A 161 7.31 0.35 -2.07
N LEU A 162 8.23 1.31 -2.10
CA LEU A 162 7.90 2.73 -2.22
C LEU A 162 7.67 3.19 -3.67
N ILE A 163 8.13 2.42 -4.67
CA ILE A 163 8.01 2.76 -6.10
C ILE A 163 6.55 3.05 -6.51
N PRO A 164 5.55 2.18 -6.25
CA PRO A 164 4.18 2.40 -6.71
C PRO A 164 3.60 3.73 -6.23
N HIS A 165 3.79 4.03 -4.94
CA HIS A 165 3.35 5.28 -4.32
C HIS A 165 4.05 6.50 -4.93
N THR A 166 5.34 6.39 -5.18
CA THR A 166 6.15 7.48 -5.77
C THR A 166 5.70 7.78 -7.20
N ILE A 167 5.49 6.73 -8.01
CA ILE A 167 4.98 6.86 -9.39
C ILE A 167 3.62 7.56 -9.38
N TYR A 168 2.69 7.10 -8.53
CA TYR A 168 1.36 7.69 -8.44
C TYR A 168 1.42 9.19 -8.11
N LYS A 169 2.23 9.59 -7.12
CA LYS A 169 2.41 10.99 -6.74
C LYS A 169 3.00 11.85 -7.86
N ILE A 170 3.94 11.30 -8.64
CA ILE A 170 4.53 12.01 -9.79
C ILE A 170 3.46 12.24 -10.85
N ILE A 171 2.66 11.22 -11.19
CA ILE A 171 1.58 11.32 -12.18
C ILE A 171 0.54 12.35 -11.73
N GLU A 172 0.07 12.28 -10.48
CA GLU A 172 -0.90 13.24 -9.93
C GLU A 172 -0.38 14.68 -10.00
N LYS A 173 0.90 14.90 -9.72
CA LYS A 173 1.52 16.24 -9.80
C LYS A 173 1.59 16.77 -11.24
N ILE A 174 1.81 15.89 -12.23
CA ILE A 174 1.84 16.28 -13.65
C ILE A 174 0.43 16.66 -14.12
N GLU A 175 -0.59 15.89 -13.77
CA GLU A 175 -1.98 16.18 -14.12
C GLU A 175 -2.46 17.53 -13.56
N LEU A 176 -2.11 17.85 -12.31
CA LEU A 176 -2.47 19.11 -11.67
C LEU A 176 -1.77 20.34 -12.28
N LYS A 177 -0.64 20.16 -12.97
CA LYS A 177 0.08 21.26 -13.62
C LYS A 177 -0.46 21.57 -15.03
N ASN A 178 -1.22 20.64 -15.61
CA ASN A 178 -1.78 20.74 -16.96
C ASN A 178 -3.27 21.19 -16.97
N VAL A 179 -3.82 21.53 -15.80
CA VAL A 179 -5.18 22.06 -15.59
C VAL A 179 -5.08 23.46 -15.04
#